data_AF-U5VQE3-F1
#
_entry.id   AF-U5VQE3-F1
#
_cell.length_a   1.000
_cell.length_b   1.000
_cell.length_c   1.000
_cell.angle_alpha   90.00
_cell.angle_beta   90.00
_cell.angle_gamma   90.00
#
_symmetry.space_group_name_H-M   'P 1'
#
loop_
_entity.id
_entity.type
_entity.pdbx_description
1 polymer ?
#
loop_
_entity_poly.entity_id
_entity_poly.type
_entity_poly.pdbx_seq_one_letter_code
_entity_poly.pdbx_strand_id
1 'polypeptide(L)'
;MGDRFVISCAPRDVRVVRVMRREVFVAWPWGTPDPTSRYRWDGDVSVPIDTAHPDWSQTPWRLEPRTGLSAGDRVQLSIPPTEVVVQEVLTFDEPRDIGRINRPTGAVRFDVGFFLWIDHDEPIEFSPPWNT
;
A
#
# COMPACT_ATOMS: atom_id res chain seq x y z
N MET A 1 -13.19 -10.43 -12.85
CA MET A 1 -13.60 -9.00 -12.94
C MET A 1 -15.00 -8.90 -12.41
N GLY A 2 -15.31 -7.89 -11.59
CA GLY A 2 -16.58 -7.79 -10.85
C GLY A 2 -16.60 -8.59 -9.55
N ASP A 3 -15.54 -9.34 -9.26
CA ASP A 3 -15.36 -10.06 -8.00
C ASP A 3 -15.19 -9.07 -6.85
N ARG A 4 -15.91 -9.30 -5.75
CA ARG A 4 -15.91 -8.43 -4.57
C ARG A 4 -15.13 -9.09 -3.44
N PHE A 5 -14.33 -8.29 -2.75
CA PHE A 5 -13.54 -8.73 -1.59
C PHE A 5 -13.57 -7.66 -0.51
N VAL A 6 -13.32 -8.08 0.73
CA VAL A 6 -12.86 -7.19 1.79
C VAL A 6 -11.37 -7.41 1.94
N ILE A 7 -10.60 -6.34 1.76
CA ILE A 7 -9.16 -6.35 2.05
C ILE A 7 -8.90 -5.78 3.44
N SER A 8 -7.89 -6.34 4.12
CA SER A 8 -7.41 -5.81 5.40
C SER A 8 -5.94 -6.15 5.61
N CYS A 9 -5.30 -5.41 6.51
CA CYS A 9 -3.97 -5.73 7.02
C CYS A 9 -3.96 -5.34 8.49
N ALA A 10 -3.56 -6.28 9.35
CA ALA A 10 -3.41 -6.03 10.77
C ALA A 10 -2.45 -4.86 11.05
N PRO A 11 -2.67 -4.08 12.13
CA PRO A 11 -1.76 -3.01 12.52
C PRO A 11 -0.32 -3.48 12.71
N ARG A 12 0.62 -2.69 12.17
CA ARG A 12 2.05 -2.92 12.30
C ARG A 12 2.77 -1.64 12.67
N ASP A 13 3.69 -1.72 13.63
CA ASP A 13 4.58 -0.61 13.94
C ASP A 13 5.49 -0.28 12.76
N VAL A 14 5.49 0.98 12.36
CA VAL A 14 6.40 1.56 11.39
C VAL A 14 6.99 2.85 11.91
N ARG A 15 8.12 3.26 11.33
CA ARG A 15 8.78 4.51 11.70
C ARG A 15 8.41 5.61 10.72
N VAL A 16 8.04 6.77 11.23
CA VAL A 16 7.91 7.99 10.43
C VAL A 16 9.30 8.46 10.01
N VAL A 17 9.50 8.61 8.71
CA VAL A 17 10.77 9.12 8.13
C VAL A 17 10.68 10.62 7.89
N ARG A 18 9.54 11.08 7.37
CA ARG A 18 9.32 12.48 7.06
C ARG A 18 7.84 12.81 7.12
N VAL A 19 7.52 14.01 7.62
CA VAL A 19 6.16 14.53 7.65
C VAL A 19 6.05 15.67 6.65
N MET A 20 5.05 15.61 5.78
CA MET A 20 4.65 16.71 4.92
C MET A 20 3.26 17.21 5.32
N ARG A 21 2.80 18.28 4.67
CA ARG A 21 1.53 18.93 5.02
C ARG A 21 0.32 17.98 4.93
N ARG A 22 0.34 17.03 3.99
CA ARG A 22 -0.84 16.19 3.67
C ARG A 22 -0.52 14.70 3.52
N GLU A 23 0.73 14.33 3.72
CA GLU A 23 1.21 12.96 3.64
C GLU A 23 2.35 12.76 4.63
N VAL A 24 2.53 11.52 5.05
CA VAL A 24 3.61 11.09 5.93
C VAL A 24 4.35 9.97 5.25
N PHE A 25 5.67 10.11 5.16
CA PHE A 25 6.55 9.07 4.68
C PHE A 25 6.91 8.17 5.84
N VAL A 26 6.68 6.87 5.69
CA VAL A 26 7.07 5.84 6.65
C VAL A 26 8.09 4.91 6.03
N ALA A 27 8.99 4.39 6.85
CA ALA A 27 9.87 3.30 6.47
C ALA A 27 9.00 2.08 6.17
N TRP A 28 9.00 1.64 4.92
CA TRP A 28 8.09 0.60 4.47
C TRP A 28 8.52 -0.76 5.05
N PRO A 29 7.63 -1.46 5.78
CA PRO A 29 8.02 -2.69 6.48
C PRO A 29 8.06 -3.91 5.57
N TRP A 30 7.64 -3.80 4.31
CA TRP A 30 7.52 -4.89 3.36
C TRP A 30 8.29 -4.60 2.06
N GLY A 31 9.27 -5.43 1.75
CA GLY A 31 10.13 -5.25 0.58
C GLY A 31 11.46 -4.58 0.92
N THR A 32 12.37 -4.62 -0.04
CA THR A 32 13.73 -4.11 0.12
C THR A 32 14.14 -3.42 -1.18
N PRO A 33 14.80 -2.25 -1.11
CA PRO A 33 15.33 -1.58 -2.28
C PRO A 33 16.17 -2.52 -3.15
N ASP A 34 15.93 -2.51 -4.46
CA ASP A 34 16.75 -3.26 -5.42
C ASP A 34 17.89 -2.37 -5.93
N PRO A 35 19.16 -2.62 -5.54
CA PRO A 35 20.29 -1.80 -5.96
C PRO A 35 20.59 -1.91 -7.47
N THR A 36 20.00 -2.89 -8.16
CA THR A 36 20.13 -3.10 -9.61
C THR A 36 18.94 -2.54 -10.39
N SER A 37 17.93 -2.00 -9.71
CA SER A 37 16.76 -1.41 -10.35
C SER A 37 17.12 -0.13 -11.09
N ARG A 38 16.43 0.12 -12.20
CA ARG A 38 16.50 1.42 -12.91
C ARG A 38 15.73 2.51 -12.17
N TYR A 39 14.81 2.13 -11.29
CA TYR A 39 14.00 3.04 -10.50
C TYR A 39 14.54 3.09 -9.07
N ARG A 40 14.84 4.29 -8.61
CA ARG A 40 15.27 4.48 -7.24
C ARG A 40 14.05 4.49 -6.32
N TRP A 41 13.96 3.49 -5.46
CA TRP A 41 13.06 3.49 -4.31
C TRP A 41 13.89 3.36 -3.04
N ASP A 42 13.82 4.35 -2.16
CA ASP A 42 14.66 4.42 -0.96
C ASP A 42 14.12 3.59 0.22
N GLY A 43 13.05 2.81 0.01
CA GLY A 43 12.42 1.99 1.06
C GLY A 43 11.29 2.69 1.81
N ASP A 44 10.94 3.92 1.41
CA ASP A 44 9.90 4.71 2.05
C ASP A 44 8.63 4.74 1.20
N VAL A 45 7.48 4.83 1.86
CA VAL A 45 6.17 5.01 1.20
C VAL A 45 5.45 6.19 1.84
N SER A 46 4.86 7.04 1.00
CA SER A 46 3.97 8.10 1.47
C SER A 46 2.58 7.56 1.74
N VAL A 47 2.01 7.98 2.86
CA VAL A 47 0.65 7.66 3.27
C VAL A 47 -0.11 8.96 3.49
N PRO A 48 -1.25 9.17 2.81
CA PRO A 48 -2.04 10.39 2.98
C PRO A 48 -2.66 10.43 4.38
N ILE A 49 -2.74 11.62 4.99
CA ILE A 49 -3.25 11.79 6.37
C ILE A 49 -4.68 12.34 6.44
N ASP A 50 -5.22 12.88 5.35
CA ASP A 50 -6.57 13.44 5.28
C ASP A 50 -7.34 13.00 4.03
N THR A 51 -8.67 12.97 4.13
CA THR A 51 -9.58 12.53 3.07
C THR A 51 -9.64 13.49 1.87
N ALA A 52 -9.15 14.72 2.02
CA ALA A 52 -9.08 15.66 0.91
C ALA A 52 -7.86 15.38 0.02
N HIS A 53 -6.92 14.51 0.43
CA HIS A 53 -5.73 14.19 -0.36
C HIS A 53 -6.14 13.51 -1.67
N PRO A 54 -5.62 13.93 -2.84
CA PRO A 54 -5.98 13.32 -4.12
C PRO A 54 -5.79 11.80 -4.14
N ASP A 55 -4.73 11.33 -3.48
CA ASP A 55 -4.38 9.90 -3.43
C ASP A 55 -5.03 9.15 -2.27
N TRP A 56 -5.95 9.77 -1.51
CA TRP A 56 -6.61 9.13 -0.37
C TRP A 56 -7.36 7.85 -0.76
N SER A 57 -8.10 7.90 -1.88
CA SER A 57 -8.79 6.73 -2.42
C SER A 57 -7.83 5.75 -3.09
N GLN A 58 -6.71 6.24 -3.62
CA GLN A 58 -5.70 5.44 -4.32
C GLN A 58 -4.66 4.78 -3.39
N THR A 59 -4.79 4.95 -2.08
CA THR A 59 -3.93 4.33 -1.09
C THR A 59 -4.81 3.67 -0.04
N PRO A 60 -4.82 2.33 0.12
CA PRO A 60 -5.65 1.69 1.15
C PRO A 60 -5.07 1.83 2.56
N TRP A 61 -3.77 2.11 2.65
CA TRP A 61 -3.02 2.18 3.90
C TRP A 61 -3.40 3.38 4.77
N ARG A 62 -3.46 3.17 6.08
CA ARG A 62 -3.82 4.19 7.08
C ARG A 62 -2.86 4.15 8.26
N LEU A 63 -2.56 5.34 8.78
CA LEU A 63 -1.77 5.53 10.00
C LEU A 63 -2.66 5.73 11.24
N GLU A 64 -2.14 5.39 12.40
CA GLU A 64 -2.66 5.75 13.73
C GLU A 64 -1.47 5.99 14.70
N PRO A 65 -1.36 7.16 15.36
CA PRO A 65 -2.15 8.38 15.14
C PRO A 65 -1.84 9.05 13.79
N ARG A 66 -2.74 9.94 13.33
CA ARG A 66 -2.63 10.65 12.03
C ARG A 66 -2.16 12.09 12.13
N THR A 67 -2.11 12.65 13.33
CA THR A 67 -1.79 14.07 13.58
C THR A 67 -0.74 14.18 14.67
N GLY A 68 -0.08 15.34 14.73
CA GLY A 68 0.98 15.58 15.72
C GLY A 68 2.25 14.75 15.51
N LEU A 69 2.43 14.18 14.31
CA LEU A 69 3.56 13.32 13.98
C LEU A 69 4.83 14.13 13.70
N SER A 70 5.96 13.54 14.05
CA SER A 70 7.31 14.00 13.76
C SER A 70 8.15 12.89 13.15
N ALA A 71 9.21 13.27 12.43
CA ALA A 71 10.19 12.31 11.95
C ALA A 71 10.82 11.56 13.15
N GLY A 72 10.90 10.24 13.05
CA GLY A 72 11.41 9.36 14.09
C GLY A 72 10.33 8.66 14.92
N ASP A 73 9.09 9.17 14.92
CA ASP A 73 7.98 8.59 15.67
C ASP A 73 7.64 7.17 15.22
N ARG A 74 7.04 6.39 16.13
CA ARG A 74 6.44 5.10 15.81
C ARG A 74 4.93 5.26 15.71
N VAL A 75 4.38 4.70 14.65
CA VAL A 75 2.95 4.73 14.36
C VAL A 75 2.49 3.36 13.88
N GLN A 76 1.20 3.09 14.01
CA GLN A 76 0.59 1.88 13.49
C GLN A 76 0.15 2.11 12.05
N LEU A 77 0.59 1.22 11.15
CA LEU A 77 0.20 1.16 9.75
C LEU A 77 -0.71 -0.05 9.54
N SER A 78 -1.87 0.15 8.91
CA SER A 78 -2.83 -0.93 8.64
C SER A 78 -3.63 -0.66 7.37
N ILE A 79 -4.36 -1.68 6.91
CA ILE A 79 -5.50 -1.48 6.01
C ILE A 79 -6.74 -1.85 6.84
N PRO A 80 -7.62 -0.88 7.19
CA PRO A 80 -8.90 -1.23 7.80
C PRO A 80 -9.72 -2.06 6.81
N PRO A 81 -10.66 -2.92 7.27
CA PRO A 81 -11.54 -3.67 6.39
C PRO A 81 -12.17 -2.78 5.32
N THR A 82 -11.79 -2.99 4.06
CA THR A 82 -12.15 -2.14 2.93
C THR A 82 -12.74 -3.01 1.82
N GLU A 83 -14.01 -2.76 1.48
CA GLU A 83 -14.64 -3.39 0.32
C GLU A 83 -14.02 -2.87 -0.97
N VAL A 84 -13.71 -3.81 -1.88
CA VAL A 84 -13.14 -3.52 -3.19
C VAL A 84 -13.75 -4.43 -4.25
N VAL A 85 -13.81 -3.93 -5.48
CA VAL A 85 -14.26 -4.69 -6.66
C VAL A 85 -13.10 -4.80 -7.65
N VAL A 86 -12.78 -6.03 -8.06
CA VAL A 86 -11.74 -6.27 -9.07
C VAL A 86 -12.18 -5.71 -10.41
N GLN A 87 -11.51 -4.65 -10.86
CA GLN A 87 -11.71 -4.07 -12.19
C GLN A 87 -10.86 -4.77 -13.24
N GLU A 88 -9.60 -5.04 -12.91
CA GLU A 88 -8.63 -5.53 -13.87
C GLU A 88 -7.60 -6.40 -13.18
N VAL A 89 -7.17 -7.47 -13.85
CA VAL A 89 -6.01 -8.26 -13.46
C VAL A 89 -5.00 -8.15 -14.59
N LEU A 90 -3.84 -7.60 -14.26
CA LEU A 90 -2.72 -7.41 -15.16
C LEU A 90 -1.72 -8.54 -14.91
N THR A 91 -1.24 -9.15 -15.99
CA THR A 91 -0.09 -10.06 -15.98
C THR A 91 1.00 -9.45 -16.83
N PHE A 92 2.24 -9.56 -16.40
CA PHE A 92 3.40 -9.05 -17.11
C PHE A 92 4.20 -10.21 -17.68
N ASP A 93 4.60 -10.08 -18.95
CA ASP A 93 5.46 -11.07 -19.62
C ASP A 93 6.84 -11.17 -18.93
N GLU A 94 7.31 -10.06 -18.34
CA GLU A 94 8.51 -10.00 -17.51
C GLU A 94 8.20 -9.30 -16.16
N PRO A 95 8.84 -9.73 -15.05
CA PRO A 95 8.67 -9.08 -13.75
C PRO A 95 8.92 -7.57 -13.81
N ARG A 96 7.98 -6.79 -13.28
CA ARG A 96 8.02 -5.32 -13.38
C ARG A 96 9.13 -4.74 -12.52
N ASP A 97 9.99 -3.94 -13.14
CA ASP A 97 10.99 -3.15 -12.42
C ASP A 97 10.30 -1.98 -11.69
N ILE A 98 10.27 -2.00 -10.36
CA ILE A 98 9.55 -1.03 -9.52
C ILE A 98 10.42 -0.50 -8.35
N GLY A 99 11.74 -0.67 -8.40
CA GLY A 99 12.66 -0.17 -7.37
C GLY A 99 12.85 -1.06 -6.15
N ARG A 100 12.11 -2.18 -6.05
CA ARG A 100 12.24 -3.16 -4.97
C ARG A 100 12.58 -4.55 -5.49
N ILE A 101 13.25 -5.35 -4.66
CA ILE A 101 13.44 -6.78 -4.90
C ILE A 101 12.07 -7.49 -4.84
N ASN A 102 12.00 -8.75 -5.29
CA ASN A 102 10.72 -9.45 -5.53
C ASN A 102 9.85 -8.67 -6.53
N ARG A 103 10.38 -8.52 -7.76
CA ARG A 103 9.70 -7.81 -8.85
C ARG A 103 8.38 -8.52 -9.17
N PRO A 104 7.25 -7.81 -9.18
CA PRO A 104 5.94 -8.42 -9.32
C PRO A 104 5.70 -8.90 -10.75
N THR A 105 4.99 -10.01 -10.88
CA THR A 105 4.60 -10.60 -12.18
C THR A 105 3.24 -10.14 -12.66
N GLY A 106 2.51 -9.38 -11.85
CA GLY A 106 1.20 -8.86 -12.18
C GLY A 106 0.67 -7.86 -11.17
N ALA A 107 -0.54 -7.39 -11.38
CA ALA A 107 -1.24 -6.49 -10.46
C ALA A 107 -2.76 -6.67 -10.55
N VAL A 108 -3.48 -6.37 -9.48
CA VAL A 108 -4.93 -6.31 -9.45
C VAL A 108 -5.35 -4.86 -9.26
N ARG A 109 -6.13 -4.30 -10.17
CA ARG A 109 -6.74 -2.96 -10.07
C ARG A 109 -8.12 -3.06 -9.45
N PHE A 110 -8.42 -2.18 -8.52
CA PHE A 110 -9.72 -2.08 -7.86
C PHE A 110 -10.47 -0.81 -8.28
N ASP A 111 -11.78 -0.82 -8.09
CA ASP A 111 -12.71 0.27 -8.40
C ASP A 111 -12.45 1.58 -7.68
N VAL A 112 -11.83 1.49 -6.51
CA VAL A 112 -11.40 2.63 -5.69
C VAL A 112 -10.09 3.28 -6.16
N GLY A 113 -9.50 2.79 -7.27
CA GLY A 113 -8.48 3.49 -8.03
C GLY A 113 -7.03 3.14 -7.67
N PHE A 114 -6.80 2.19 -6.77
CA PHE A 114 -5.46 1.64 -6.50
C PHE A 114 -5.27 0.27 -7.14
N PHE A 115 -4.02 -0.17 -7.21
CA PHE A 115 -3.66 -1.53 -7.57
C PHE A 115 -2.84 -2.19 -6.45
N LEU A 116 -2.97 -3.50 -6.33
CA LEU A 116 -2.09 -4.32 -5.51
C LEU A 116 -1.21 -5.16 -6.43
N TRP A 117 0.08 -5.21 -6.13
CA TRP A 117 1.01 -6.04 -6.86
C TRP A 117 0.77 -7.53 -6.54
N ILE A 118 0.83 -8.40 -7.54
CA ILE A 118 0.86 -9.85 -7.31
C ILE A 118 2.30 -10.23 -6.93
N ASP A 119 2.48 -11.24 -6.07
CA ASP A 119 3.77 -11.69 -5.52
C ASP A 119 4.47 -10.64 -4.63
N HIS A 120 3.69 -9.78 -3.97
CA HIS A 120 4.21 -8.79 -3.03
C HIS A 120 4.32 -9.34 -1.60
N ASP A 121 5.27 -8.80 -0.84
CA ASP A 121 5.53 -9.19 0.56
C ASP A 121 4.55 -8.54 1.56
N GLU A 122 3.58 -7.75 1.10
CA GLU A 122 2.66 -7.05 2.01
C GLU A 122 1.56 -8.03 2.46
N PRO A 123 1.28 -8.16 3.77
CA PRO A 123 0.40 -9.16 4.34
C PRO A 123 -1.07 -8.73 4.24
N ILE A 124 -1.51 -8.47 3.01
CA ILE A 124 -2.90 -8.09 2.73
C ILE A 124 -3.75 -9.35 2.69
N GLU A 125 -4.72 -9.41 3.56
CA GLU A 125 -5.71 -10.47 3.61
C GLU A 125 -6.87 -10.14 2.68
N PHE A 126 -7.35 -11.15 1.96
CA PHE A 126 -8.55 -11.09 1.14
C PHE A 126 -9.60 -12.00 1.76
N SER A 127 -10.76 -11.44 2.06
CA SER A 127 -11.91 -12.18 2.58
C SER A 127 -13.14 -11.95 1.72
N PRO A 128 -14.09 -12.90 1.68
CA PRO A 128 -15.36 -12.66 1.03
C PRO A 128 -16.08 -11.47 1.68
N PRO A 129 -16.88 -10.69 0.92
CA PRO A 129 -17.75 -9.70 1.50
C PRO A 129 -18.66 -10.41 2.51
N TRP A 130 -18.88 -9.77 3.67
CA TRP A 130 -19.66 -10.29 4.78
C TRP A 130 -20.89 -11.07 4.30
N ASN A 131 -21.07 -12.30 4.80
CA ASN A 131 -22.10 -13.27 4.40
C ASN A 131 -23.42 -12.63 3.95
N THR A 132 -23.81 -12.90 2.70
CA THR A 132 -25.22 -12.90 2.26
C THR A 132 -26.06 -13.89 3.05
#